data_AF-A0A4U1CW28-F1
#
_entry.id   AF-A0A4U1CW28-F1
#
_cell.length_a   1.000
_cell.length_b   1.000
_cell.length_c   1.000
_cell.angle_alpha   90.00
_cell.angle_beta   90.00
_cell.angle_gamma   90.00
#
_symmetry.space_group_name_H-M   'P 1'
#
loop_
_entity.id
_entity.type
_entity.pdbx_description
1 polymer ?
#
loop_
_entity_poly.entity_id
_entity_poly.type
_entity_poly.pdbx_seq_one_letter_code
_entity_poly.pdbx_strand_id
1 'polypeptide(L)'
;MHMKAIAYNIDPKEKEWLVLANYKKHDITIIANSLTLDTVNFAAGKEALIVFNRDLIDAPIIEGLKNLGVKYIASSTYGYDHIDLNAAKSAGLKIANIPFKDGEALANMHQVIANLDNWAAGNCVGKACLCQRDCAIKIKS
;
A
#
# COMPACT_ATOMS: atom_id res chain seq x y z
N MET A 1 -9.70 -10.71 10.39
CA MET A 1 -8.23 -10.71 10.21
C MET A 1 -7.75 -9.27 10.24
N HIS A 2 -6.58 -9.01 10.84
CA HIS A 2 -5.93 -7.70 10.84
C HIS A 2 -4.63 -7.81 10.04
N MET A 3 -4.15 -6.69 9.49
CA MET A 3 -2.90 -6.63 8.73
C MET A 3 -1.96 -5.65 9.41
N LYS A 4 -0.66 -5.94 9.39
CA LYS A 4 0.36 -4.99 9.84
C LYS A 4 0.82 -4.16 8.65
N ALA A 5 0.56 -2.87 8.69
CA ALA A 5 0.94 -1.94 7.64
C ALA A 5 1.83 -0.80 8.16
N ILE A 6 2.53 -0.15 7.24
CA ILE A 6 3.33 1.05 7.52
C ILE A 6 3.03 2.13 6.49
N ALA A 7 2.87 3.37 6.96
CA ALA A 7 2.70 4.56 6.13
C ALA A 7 3.87 5.51 6.38
N TYR A 8 4.48 6.00 5.31
CA TYR A 8 5.59 6.97 5.35
C TYR A 8 5.12 8.35 4.90
N ASN A 9 5.83 9.38 5.38
CA ASN A 9 5.70 10.79 5.01
C ASN A 9 4.24 11.22 4.75
N ILE A 10 3.46 11.05 5.81
CA ILE A 10 2.04 11.34 5.88
C ILE A 10 1.80 12.59 6.71
N ASP A 11 1.04 13.53 6.14
CA ASP A 11 0.72 14.79 6.80
C ASP A 11 -0.31 14.58 7.93
N PRO A 12 -0.38 15.48 8.94
CA PRO A 12 -1.30 15.35 10.07
C PRO A 12 -2.76 15.17 9.66
N LYS A 13 -3.20 15.87 8.61
CA LYS A 13 -4.58 15.80 8.10
C LYS A 13 -4.89 14.46 7.43
N GLU A 14 -3.95 13.92 6.66
CA GLU A 14 -4.09 12.61 6.03
C GLU A 14 -4.08 11.49 7.06
N LYS A 15 -3.24 11.63 8.08
CA LYS A 15 -3.24 10.74 9.25
C LYS A 15 -4.61 10.68 9.91
N GLU A 16 -5.28 11.81 10.12
CA GLU A 16 -6.63 11.83 10.70
C GLU A 16 -7.61 11.03 9.84
N TRP A 17 -7.62 11.25 8.52
CA TRP A 17 -8.49 10.50 7.62
C TRP A 17 -8.18 9.01 7.57
N LEU A 18 -6.91 8.63 7.60
CA LEU A 18 -6.49 7.22 7.63
C LEU A 18 -6.96 6.55 8.92
N VAL A 19 -6.78 7.21 10.06
CA VAL A 19 -7.22 6.69 11.37
C VAL A 19 -8.74 6.54 11.41
N LEU A 20 -9.48 7.53 10.89
CA LEU A 20 -10.93 7.48 10.80
C LEU A 20 -11.41 6.31 9.93
N ALA A 21 -10.82 6.14 8.74
CA ALA A 21 -11.15 5.05 7.82
C ALA A 21 -10.78 3.67 8.35
N ASN A 22 -9.64 3.55 9.05
CA ASN A 22 -9.15 2.28 9.59
C ASN A 22 -10.01 1.77 10.75
N TYR A 23 -10.54 2.67 11.58
CA TYR A 23 -11.32 2.33 12.78
C TYR A 23 -10.68 1.23 13.65
N LYS A 24 -9.34 1.30 13.81
CA LYS A 24 -8.49 0.33 14.55
C LYS A 24 -8.54 -1.12 14.03
N LYS A 25 -8.96 -1.35 12.79
CA LYS A 25 -9.06 -2.68 12.19
C LYS A 25 -7.70 -3.29 11.83
N HIS A 26 -6.82 -2.50 11.23
CA HIS A 26 -5.44 -2.87 10.92
C HIS A 26 -4.45 -2.18 11.86
N ASP A 27 -3.31 -2.80 12.08
CA ASP A 27 -2.19 -2.22 12.83
C ASP A 27 -1.33 -1.41 11.86
N ILE A 28 -1.58 -0.09 11.81
CA ILE A 28 -0.90 0.83 10.90
C ILE A 28 0.11 1.65 11.69
N THR A 29 1.40 1.45 11.40
CA THR A 29 2.48 2.29 11.90
C THR A 29 2.65 3.50 10.99
N ILE A 30 2.71 4.69 11.57
CA ILE A 30 2.74 5.95 10.84
C ILE A 30 4.09 6.62 11.12
N ILE A 31 4.84 6.90 10.06
CA ILE A 31 6.16 7.52 10.10
C ILE A 31 6.11 8.85 9.36
N ALA A 32 6.63 9.91 9.97
CA ALA A 32 6.65 11.25 9.38
C ALA A 32 7.76 11.42 8.32
N ASN A 33 8.80 10.59 8.36
CA ASN A 33 9.91 10.62 7.40
C ASN A 33 9.52 9.99 6.06
N SER A 34 10.15 10.46 4.97
CA SER A 34 10.05 9.86 3.64
C SER A 34 10.59 8.44 3.61
N LEU A 35 10.06 7.65 2.67
CA LEU A 35 10.58 6.33 2.38
C LEU A 35 11.85 6.46 1.53
N THR A 36 12.98 6.07 2.11
CA THR A 36 14.30 6.01 1.47
C THR A 36 14.99 4.71 1.86
N LEU A 37 16.16 4.44 1.27
CA LEU A 37 16.96 3.26 1.63
C LEU A 37 17.38 3.26 3.11
N ASP A 38 17.48 4.43 3.74
CA ASP A 38 17.82 4.55 5.17
C ASP A 38 16.62 4.22 6.07
N THR A 39 15.40 4.54 5.62
CA THR A 39 14.17 4.40 6.41
C THR A 39 13.35 3.15 6.06
N VAL A 40 13.69 2.44 4.99
CA VAL A 40 13.01 1.20 4.55
C VAL A 40 13.00 0.14 5.66
N ASN A 41 14.04 0.11 6.50
CA ASN A 41 14.17 -0.82 7.62
C ASN A 41 13.01 -0.75 8.62
N PHE A 42 12.30 0.38 8.73
CA PHE A 42 11.13 0.48 9.59
C PHE A 42 9.94 -0.37 9.12
N ALA A 43 9.94 -0.82 7.86
CA ALA A 43 8.96 -1.76 7.34
C ALA A 43 9.17 -3.20 7.83
N ALA A 44 10.23 -3.48 8.60
CA ALA A 44 10.48 -4.79 9.18
C ALA A 44 9.28 -5.31 10.00
N GLY A 45 8.85 -6.54 9.71
CA GLY A 45 7.72 -7.16 10.41
C GLY A 45 6.35 -6.62 10.00
N LYS A 46 6.29 -5.82 8.93
CA LYS A 46 5.05 -5.33 8.31
C LYS A 46 4.78 -6.10 7.02
N GLU A 47 3.50 -6.27 6.71
CA GLU A 47 3.04 -7.01 5.55
C GLU A 47 2.72 -6.09 4.37
N ALA A 48 2.31 -4.85 4.66
CA ALA A 48 1.90 -3.87 3.66
C ALA A 48 2.57 -2.51 3.86
N LEU A 49 2.94 -1.88 2.75
CA LEU A 49 3.30 -0.46 2.67
C LEU A 49 2.07 0.34 2.20
N ILE A 50 1.80 1.48 2.83
CA ILE A 50 0.83 2.47 2.37
C ILE A 50 1.62 3.70 1.90
N VAL A 51 1.43 4.08 0.64
CA VAL A 51 2.11 5.20 0.00
C VAL A 51 1.12 6.37 -0.08
N PHE A 52 1.43 7.47 0.60
CA PHE A 52 0.58 8.67 0.65
C PHE A 52 0.94 9.72 -0.41
N ASN A 53 2.23 9.81 -0.72
CA ASN A 53 2.81 10.84 -1.54
C ASN A 53 3.37 10.23 -2.84
N ARG A 54 4.27 10.96 -3.51
CA ARG A 54 4.97 10.51 -4.71
C ARG A 54 6.42 10.10 -4.42
N ASP A 55 6.71 9.62 -3.22
CA ASP A 55 8.03 9.04 -2.90
C ASP A 55 8.32 7.96 -3.94
N LEU A 56 9.56 7.95 -4.45
CA LEU A 56 9.94 7.05 -5.52
C LEU A 56 10.04 5.62 -4.98
N ILE A 57 9.22 4.72 -5.52
CA ILE A 57 9.22 3.29 -5.20
C ILE A 57 9.88 2.55 -6.37
N ASP A 58 11.20 2.69 -6.44
CA ASP A 58 12.04 2.08 -7.46
C ASP A 58 12.52 0.67 -7.07
N ALA A 59 13.29 0.03 -7.96
CA ALA A 59 13.74 -1.34 -7.76
C ALA A 59 14.53 -1.57 -6.45
N PRO A 60 15.49 -0.70 -6.04
CA PRO A 60 16.17 -0.82 -4.75
C PRO A 60 15.23 -0.79 -3.54
N ILE A 61 14.25 0.12 -3.52
CA ILE A 61 13.26 0.20 -2.44
C ILE A 61 12.39 -1.07 -2.42
N ILE A 62 11.91 -1.50 -3.58
CA ILE A 62 11.08 -2.71 -3.73
C ILE A 62 11.84 -3.95 -3.25
N GLU A 63 13.12 -4.07 -3.59
CA GLU A 63 13.96 -5.17 -3.12
C GLU A 63 14.13 -5.14 -1.60
N GLY A 64 14.40 -3.96 -1.03
CA GLY A 64 14.46 -3.77 0.41
C GLY A 64 13.17 -4.19 1.11
N LEU A 65 12.01 -3.74 0.61
CA LEU A 65 10.69 -4.12 1.13
C LEU A 65 10.46 -5.64 1.07
N LYS A 66 10.80 -6.28 -0.05
CA LYS A 66 10.71 -7.74 -0.21
C LYS A 66 11.55 -8.47 0.85
N ASN A 67 12.80 -8.04 1.04
CA ASN A 67 13.72 -8.66 2.00
C ASN A 67 13.23 -8.53 3.45
N LEU A 68 12.46 -7.48 3.75
CA LEU A 68 11.82 -7.27 5.05
C LEU A 68 10.49 -8.04 5.22
N GLY A 69 10.04 -8.76 4.19
CA GLY A 69 8.82 -9.57 4.21
C GLY A 69 7.55 -8.81 3.83
N VAL A 70 7.66 -7.58 3.31
CA VAL A 70 6.52 -6.84 2.77
C VAL A 70 6.03 -7.52 1.50
N LYS A 71 4.71 -7.71 1.40
CA LYS A 71 4.05 -8.43 0.29
C LYS A 71 3.14 -7.51 -0.52
N TYR A 72 2.73 -6.39 0.05
CA TYR A 72 1.68 -5.53 -0.49
C TYR A 72 2.09 -4.06 -0.47
N ILE A 73 1.67 -3.31 -1.49
CA ILE A 73 1.84 -1.85 -1.59
C ILE A 73 0.48 -1.25 -1.95
N ALA A 74 -0.08 -0.42 -1.07
CA ALA A 74 -1.31 0.33 -1.30
C ALA A 74 -0.99 1.80 -1.55
N SER A 75 -1.23 2.29 -2.76
CA SER A 75 -1.18 3.71 -3.08
C SER A 75 -2.49 4.40 -2.68
N SER A 76 -2.38 5.57 -2.05
CA SER A 76 -3.49 6.46 -1.69
C SER A 76 -4.00 7.30 -2.87
N THR A 77 -3.42 7.16 -4.06
CA THR A 77 -3.73 7.98 -5.23
C THR A 77 -4.13 7.13 -6.44
N TYR A 78 -4.76 7.76 -7.43
CA TYR A 78 -5.07 7.10 -8.71
C TYR A 78 -3.81 6.83 -9.54
N GLY A 79 -2.89 7.80 -9.60
CA GLY A 79 -1.65 7.68 -10.34
C GLY A 79 -0.60 6.83 -9.62
N TYR A 80 0.22 6.12 -10.37
CA TYR A 80 1.24 5.22 -9.84
C TYR A 80 2.56 5.33 -10.61
N ASP A 81 2.79 6.46 -11.27
CA ASP A 81 3.98 6.71 -12.10
C ASP A 81 5.29 6.69 -11.29
N HIS A 82 5.19 6.87 -9.98
CA HIS A 82 6.30 6.82 -9.03
C HIS A 82 6.61 5.40 -8.55
N ILE A 83 5.88 4.38 -9.02
CA ILE A 83 6.04 2.99 -8.60
C ILE A 83 6.50 2.14 -9.78
N ASP A 84 7.66 1.49 -9.62
CA ASP A 84 8.15 0.53 -10.62
C ASP A 84 7.36 -0.79 -10.53
N LEU A 85 6.30 -0.87 -11.33
CA LEU A 85 5.44 -2.05 -11.41
C LEU A 85 6.19 -3.30 -11.91
N ASN A 86 7.23 -3.14 -12.73
CA ASN A 86 7.99 -4.26 -13.26
C ASN A 86 8.89 -4.85 -12.17
N ALA A 87 9.59 -4.01 -11.42
CA ALA A 87 10.38 -4.42 -10.27
C ALA A 87 9.49 -5.08 -9.21
N ALA A 88 8.31 -4.51 -8.94
CA ALA A 88 7.37 -5.09 -7.99
C ALA A 88 6.88 -6.47 -8.42
N LYS A 89 6.57 -6.66 -9.71
CA LYS A 89 6.21 -7.97 -10.27
C LYS A 89 7.34 -8.98 -10.08
N SER A 90 8.57 -8.63 -10.46
CA SER A 90 9.76 -9.48 -10.30
C SER A 90 10.06 -9.81 -8.84
N ALA A 91 9.76 -8.90 -7.92
CA ALA A 91 9.89 -9.09 -6.49
C ALA A 91 8.74 -9.93 -5.88
N GLY A 92 7.64 -10.12 -6.60
CA GLY A 92 6.44 -10.82 -6.12
C GLY A 92 5.52 -9.97 -5.25
N LEU A 93 5.71 -8.65 -5.22
CA LEU A 93 4.88 -7.71 -4.48
C LEU A 93 3.60 -7.40 -5.25
N LYS A 94 2.51 -7.21 -4.50
CA LYS A 94 1.20 -6.89 -5.05
C LYS A 94 0.88 -5.43 -4.81
N ILE A 95 0.39 -4.76 -5.84
CA ILE A 95 0.14 -3.32 -5.80
C ILE A 95 -1.34 -3.05 -5.99
N ALA A 96 -1.86 -2.13 -5.18
CA ALA A 96 -3.17 -1.55 -5.35
C ALA A 96 -3.12 -0.02 -5.37
N ASN A 97 -4.02 0.62 -6.12
CA ASN A 97 -4.21 2.07 -6.12
C ASN A 97 -5.66 2.45 -5.79
N ILE A 98 -5.97 3.74 -5.93
CA ILE A 98 -7.36 4.22 -5.94
C ILE A 98 -7.91 4.06 -7.36
N PRO A 99 -9.01 3.33 -7.58
CA PRO A 99 -9.55 3.08 -8.93
C PRO A 99 -10.43 4.23 -9.46
N PHE A 100 -10.39 5.41 -8.83
CA PHE A 100 -11.17 6.60 -9.21
C PHE A 100 -10.32 7.88 -9.04
N LYS A 101 -10.55 8.87 -9.91
CA LYS A 101 -9.70 10.09 -10.01
C LYS A 101 -10.17 11.25 -9.13
N ASP A 102 -11.48 11.37 -8.92
CA ASP A 102 -12.11 12.53 -8.28
C ASP A 102 -12.69 12.19 -6.89
N GLY A 103 -12.02 11.29 -6.17
CA GLY A 103 -12.43 10.88 -4.82
C GLY A 103 -12.09 11.93 -3.77
N GLU A 104 -12.99 12.11 -2.81
CA GLU A 104 -12.68 12.86 -1.59
C GLU A 104 -11.60 12.15 -0.76
N ALA A 105 -10.85 12.90 0.04
CA ALA A 105 -9.71 12.34 0.77
C ALA A 105 -10.10 11.19 1.70
N LEU A 106 -11.24 11.27 2.40
CA LEU A 106 -11.73 10.19 3.25
C LEU A 106 -12.15 8.96 2.42
N ALA A 107 -12.73 9.16 1.23
CA ALA A 107 -13.09 8.06 0.34
C ALA A 107 -11.84 7.33 -0.18
N ASN A 108 -10.77 8.05 -0.49
CA ASN A 108 -9.47 7.44 -0.83
C ASN A 108 -8.95 6.58 0.33
N MET A 109 -9.05 7.06 1.57
CA MET A 109 -8.64 6.29 2.74
C MET A 109 -9.50 5.03 2.94
N HIS A 110 -10.82 5.12 2.77
CA HIS A 110 -11.68 3.93 2.81
C HIS A 110 -11.27 2.90 1.75
N GLN A 111 -10.87 3.34 0.56
CA GLN A 111 -10.39 2.43 -0.47
C GLN A 111 -9.03 1.80 -0.11
N VAL A 112 -8.10 2.54 0.49
CA VAL A 112 -6.84 1.99 1.01
C VAL A 112 -7.13 0.89 2.03
N ILE A 113 -8.03 1.15 2.99
CA ILE A 113 -8.43 0.17 4.01
C ILE A 113 -9.14 -1.04 3.37
N ALA A 114 -10.00 -0.82 2.37
CA ALA A 114 -10.63 -1.91 1.63
C ALA A 114 -9.62 -2.79 0.88
N ASN A 115 -8.51 -2.21 0.40
CA ASN A 115 -7.42 -2.98 -0.22
C ASN A 115 -6.73 -3.88 0.83
N LEU A 116 -6.42 -3.34 2.00
CA LEU A 116 -5.85 -4.11 3.13
C LEU A 116 -6.80 -5.21 3.61
N ASP A 117 -8.10 -4.93 3.68
CA ASP A 117 -9.14 -5.90 4.04
C ASP A 117 -9.17 -7.10 3.11
N ASN A 118 -9.14 -6.85 1.80
CA ASN A 118 -9.16 -7.91 0.82
C ASN A 118 -7.90 -8.77 0.92
N TRP A 119 -6.72 -8.17 1.03
CA TRP A 119 -5.49 -8.93 1.18
C TRP A 119 -5.40 -9.68 2.50
N ALA A 120 -5.89 -9.11 3.60
CA ALA A 120 -5.96 -9.78 4.90
C ALA A 120 -6.86 -11.02 4.84
N ALA A 121 -7.90 -10.99 4.00
CA ALA A 121 -8.79 -12.12 3.73
C ALA A 121 -8.27 -13.05 2.61
N GLY A 122 -7.09 -12.81 2.04
CA GLY A 122 -6.52 -13.60 0.94
C GLY A 122 -7.14 -13.34 -0.43
N ASN A 123 -7.92 -12.27 -0.57
CA ASN A 123 -8.64 -11.91 -1.80
C ASN A 123 -7.88 -10.88 -2.65
N CYS A 124 -8.24 -10.79 -3.94
CA CYS A 124 -7.75 -9.76 -4.83
C CYS A 124 -8.53 -8.45 -4.59
N VAL A 125 -7.90 -7.31 -4.88
CA VAL A 125 -8.49 -5.97 -4.72
C VAL A 125 -9.30 -5.51 -5.95
N GLY A 126 -9.49 -6.39 -6.95
CA GLY A 126 -10.34 -6.12 -8.11
C GLY A 126 -9.82 -4.96 -8.97
N LYS A 127 -10.67 -3.95 -9.21
CA LYS A 127 -10.34 -2.79 -10.07
C LYS A 127 -9.18 -1.94 -9.56
N ALA A 128 -8.87 -2.02 -8.27
CA ALA A 128 -7.71 -1.35 -7.67
C ALA A 128 -6.38 -2.07 -7.98
N CYS A 129 -6.41 -3.28 -8.53
CA CYS A 129 -5.22 -4.11 -8.72
C CYS A 129 -4.34 -3.58 -9.86
N LEU A 130 -3.05 -3.40 -9.60
CA LEU A 130 -2.05 -2.99 -10.59
C LEU A 130 -1.08 -4.11 -10.98
N CYS A 131 -1.35 -5.35 -10.58
CA CYS A 131 -0.51 -6.48 -10.97
C CYS A 131 -0.55 -6.70 -12.49
N GLN A 132 0.62 -6.68 -13.13
CA GLN A 132 0.75 -6.84 -14.58
C GLN A 132 0.61 -8.32 -15.01
N ARG A 133 -0.63 -8.82 -15.09
CA ARG A 133 -1.05 -10.19 -15.51
C ARG A 133 -0.39 -11.35 -14.70
N ASP A 134 -1.05 -12.51 -14.65
CA ASP A 134 -0.63 -13.72 -13.91
C ASP A 134 -0.77 -13.68 -12.37
N CYS A 135 -1.82 -13.04 -11.84
CA CYS A 135 -2.11 -13.07 -10.41
C CYS A 135 -2.88 -14.35 -10.02
N ALA A 136 -2.31 -15.17 -9.14
CA ALA A 136 -2.96 -16.38 -8.62
C ALA A 136 -4.13 -16.10 -7.64
N ILE A 137 -4.33 -14.84 -7.21
CA ILE A 137 -5.43 -14.51 -6.30
C ILE A 137 -6.74 -14.33 -7.07
N LYS A 138 -7.78 -15.03 -6.63
CA LYS A 138 -9.13 -14.93 -7.20
C LYS A 138 -9.76 -13.56 -6.94
N ILE A 139 -10.44 -13.03 -7.95
CA ILE A 139 -11.36 -11.89 -7.79
C ILE A 139 -12.65 -12.44 -7.18
N LYS A 140 -13.18 -11.79 -6.15
CA LYS A 140 -14.47 -12.17 -5.57
C LYS A 140 -15.57 -11.73 -6.56
N SER A 141 -16.30 -12.70 -7.11
CA SER A 141 -17.49 -12.50 -7.94
C SER A 141 -18.67 -11.99 -7.11
#